data_AF-A0A534THR8-F1
#
_entry.id   AF-A0A534THR8-F1
#
_cell.length_a   1.000
_cell.length_b   1.000
_cell.length_c   1.000
_cell.angle_alpha   90.00
_cell.angle_beta   90.00
_cell.angle_gamma   90.00
#
_symmetry.space_group_name_H-M   'P 1'
#
loop_
_entity.id
_entity.type
_entity.pdbx_description
1 polymer ?
#
loop_
_entity_poly.entity_id
_entity_poly.type
_entity_poly.pdbx_seq_one_letter_code
_entity_poly.pdbx_strand_id
1 'polypeptide(L)'
;MDRAVIPVGPGGRDGLRGAGAAGRNADRIRGRRGVRHDRVIDAVAAPPAHRHAGTDSRRDRRGDRRLCPADGDDVCTGVRTATATAGPSAGAAAGGDEKSDQDYCAHAKAPSANISSMNHPSPRFHPTWMPAPDRIFPGEGELVLIATSLDVRRDRLETMRKTFSPREEERFQSFATDSLRSLWGAARGTLREVLGRALACDPSEVQFRYGPHGKPFLAGSPLRFNISHSGALALIALSRAEVGADVELPRRRRSDAIARRFYAPGEIERLFAETDADRRADAFFRLWTCKEAFLKATGEGLSRSTRSYEIAFSPPRLLWATGIPDAARRYSVHPVDVGDPYRAAVVVEAPEIAPRTYRWS
;
A
#
# COMPACT_ATOMS: atom_id res chain seq x y z
N MET A 1 -52.94 5.22 -21.49
CA MET A 1 -54.06 5.38 -22.44
C MET A 1 -54.22 4.01 -23.07
N ASP A 2 -55.23 3.19 -22.81
CA ASP A 2 -56.45 3.30 -21.96
C ASP A 2 -56.77 1.91 -21.36
N ARG A 3 -57.30 1.79 -20.12
CA ARG A 3 -58.72 1.49 -19.77
C ARG A 3 -59.44 0.45 -20.67
N ALA A 4 -60.27 -0.49 -20.21
CA ALA A 4 -60.63 -1.06 -18.89
C ALA A 4 -61.65 -2.24 -19.08
N VAL A 5 -62.23 -2.78 -17.97
CA VAL A 5 -63.50 -3.59 -17.87
C VAL A 5 -63.39 -5.13 -18.12
N ILE A 6 -63.31 -6.04 -17.13
CA ILE A 6 -64.33 -6.57 -16.15
C ILE A 6 -65.49 -7.32 -16.88
N PRO A 7 -65.89 -8.59 -16.56
CA PRO A 7 -66.79 -8.80 -15.41
C PRO A 7 -66.97 -10.19 -14.70
N VAL A 8 -67.60 -10.09 -13.52
CA VAL A 8 -68.36 -11.04 -12.63
C VAL A 8 -67.76 -12.34 -12.04
N GLY A 9 -67.99 -12.51 -10.72
CA GLY A 9 -68.07 -13.79 -10.00
C GLY A 9 -69.50 -14.38 -10.00
N PRO A 10 -69.86 -15.33 -9.10
CA PRO A 10 -70.23 -14.99 -7.70
C PRO A 10 -69.65 -15.97 -6.65
N GLY A 11 -69.46 -15.63 -5.36
CA GLY A 11 -70.47 -15.48 -4.28
C GLY A 11 -70.32 -16.65 -3.28
N GLY A 12 -70.58 -16.58 -1.96
CA GLY A 12 -70.89 -15.50 -1.01
C GLY A 12 -70.16 -15.75 0.35
N ARG A 13 -70.09 -14.81 1.29
CA ARG A 13 -71.07 -14.53 2.37
C ARG A 13 -71.28 -15.68 3.37
N ASP A 14 -71.29 -15.51 4.69
CA ASP A 14 -71.08 -14.37 5.62
C ASP A 14 -70.41 -14.93 6.91
N GLY A 15 -69.57 -14.22 7.67
CA GLY A 15 -69.97 -13.32 8.78
C GLY A 15 -69.91 -14.04 10.16
N LEU A 16 -69.73 -13.43 11.34
CA LEU A 16 -69.49 -12.04 11.76
C LEU A 16 -69.01 -12.03 13.24
N ARG A 17 -68.14 -11.06 13.61
CA ARG A 17 -67.97 -10.39 14.93
C ARG A 17 -67.82 -11.19 16.25
N GLY A 18 -66.88 -10.72 17.10
CA GLY A 18 -66.93 -10.93 18.55
C GLY A 18 -65.68 -10.39 19.27
N ALA A 19 -65.77 -9.26 19.96
CA ALA A 19 -64.68 -8.69 20.77
C ALA A 19 -64.90 -8.98 22.27
N GLY A 20 -63.84 -9.09 23.09
CA GLY A 20 -64.03 -9.24 24.54
C GLY A 20 -62.78 -9.50 25.40
N ALA A 21 -62.18 -8.42 25.90
CA ALA A 21 -61.62 -8.22 27.24
C ALA A 21 -60.76 -9.30 27.99
N ALA A 22 -59.57 -8.84 28.40
CA ALA A 22 -59.00 -8.88 29.76
C ALA A 22 -58.88 -10.21 30.56
N GLY A 23 -57.64 -10.55 30.93
CA GLY A 23 -57.34 -11.52 32.00
C GLY A 23 -55.93 -11.34 32.55
N ARG A 24 -55.80 -10.87 33.80
CA ARG A 24 -54.53 -10.79 34.54
C ARG A 24 -54.15 -12.17 35.09
N ASN A 25 -52.86 -12.49 35.16
CA ASN A 25 -52.28 -12.92 36.43
C ASN A 25 -50.76 -12.79 36.47
N ALA A 26 -50.22 -12.70 37.69
CA ALA A 26 -48.81 -12.49 37.97
C ALA A 26 -48.35 -13.29 39.19
N ASP A 27 -47.10 -13.76 39.16
CA ASP A 27 -46.22 -13.99 40.32
C ASP A 27 -44.78 -14.05 39.74
N ARG A 28 -43.77 -13.25 40.12
CA ARG A 28 -43.22 -12.86 41.45
C ARG A 28 -42.58 -14.08 42.12
N ILE A 29 -41.26 -14.09 42.35
CA ILE A 29 -40.67 -13.65 43.64
C ILE A 29 -39.12 -13.55 43.59
N ARG A 30 -38.56 -12.43 44.13
CA ARG A 30 -37.28 -12.18 44.87
C ARG A 30 -35.97 -12.88 44.38
N GLY A 31 -34.77 -12.30 44.33
CA GLY A 31 -34.16 -11.01 44.77
C GLY A 31 -32.65 -11.03 44.38
N ARG A 32 -31.63 -10.46 45.07
CA ARG A 32 -31.52 -9.56 46.25
C ARG A 32 -30.04 -9.07 46.40
N ARG A 33 -29.75 -7.76 46.50
CA ARG A 33 -28.41 -7.10 46.75
C ARG A 33 -27.41 -7.12 45.57
N GLY A 34 -26.49 -6.17 45.35
CA GLY A 34 -26.22 -4.88 46.00
C GLY A 34 -24.83 -4.77 46.65
N VAL A 35 -23.84 -4.19 45.94
CA VAL A 35 -22.55 -3.70 46.47
C VAL A 35 -22.08 -2.47 45.66
N ARG A 36 -21.54 -1.45 46.33
CA ARG A 36 -20.68 -0.38 45.76
C ARG A 36 -19.32 -0.42 46.48
N HIS A 37 -18.36 0.36 45.95
CA HIS A 37 -17.01 0.62 46.50
C HIS A 37 -16.03 -0.55 46.25
N ASP A 38 -14.73 -0.32 45.98
CA ASP A 38 -13.90 0.86 46.29
C ASP A 38 -12.94 1.35 45.17
N ARG A 39 -12.33 2.52 45.41
CA ARG A 39 -11.19 3.08 44.66
C ARG A 39 -9.85 2.68 45.31
N VAL A 40 -8.84 2.33 44.51
CA VAL A 40 -7.40 2.63 44.72
C VAL A 40 -6.78 2.65 43.30
N ILE A 41 -6.45 3.80 42.70
CA ILE A 41 -5.16 4.53 42.79
C ILE A 41 -3.95 3.63 42.48
N ASP A 42 -3.30 3.86 41.33
CA ASP A 42 -1.85 4.09 41.35
C ASP A 42 -1.41 4.86 40.11
N ALA A 43 -0.39 5.70 40.29
CA ALA A 43 0.08 6.67 39.31
C ALA A 43 1.47 6.29 38.77
N VAL A 44 1.73 6.57 37.50
CA VAL A 44 3.10 6.67 36.96
C VAL A 44 3.21 7.95 36.14
N ALA A 45 4.30 8.68 36.34
CA ALA A 45 4.40 10.11 36.13
C ALA A 45 4.76 10.55 34.69
N ALA A 46 4.45 11.82 34.40
CA ALA A 46 5.03 12.54 33.27
C ALA A 46 6.46 13.02 33.61
N PRO A 47 7.39 13.09 32.63
CA PRO A 47 8.71 13.69 32.83
C PRO A 47 8.65 15.24 32.77
N PRO A 48 9.42 15.96 33.61
CA PRO A 48 9.50 17.41 33.58
C PRO A 48 10.53 17.95 32.57
N ALA A 49 10.40 19.22 32.21
CA ALA A 49 11.34 19.94 31.35
C ALA A 49 12.30 20.86 32.14
N HIS A 50 13.56 20.91 31.70
CA HIS A 50 14.60 21.94 31.88
C HIS A 50 14.73 22.74 33.20
N ARG A 51 15.95 22.76 33.77
CA ARG A 51 16.78 23.99 33.90
C ARG A 51 18.24 23.74 34.29
N HIS A 52 19.07 24.77 34.10
CA HIS A 52 20.54 24.78 34.21
C HIS A 52 21.11 24.85 35.64
N ALA A 53 22.29 24.23 35.83
CA ALA A 53 23.50 24.80 36.45
C ALA A 53 24.70 23.82 36.20
N GLY A 54 25.98 24.21 36.13
CA GLY A 54 26.54 25.57 36.12
C GLY A 54 27.83 25.78 36.93
N THR A 55 28.92 25.04 36.65
CA THR A 55 30.33 25.33 37.09
C THR A 55 31.28 24.56 36.15
N ASP A 56 32.02 25.15 35.20
CA ASP A 56 33.18 26.06 35.29
C ASP A 56 34.45 25.46 35.92
N SER A 57 35.41 25.08 35.07
CA SER A 57 36.81 25.54 35.20
C SER A 57 37.62 25.41 33.89
N ARG A 58 38.00 26.57 33.32
CA ARG A 58 39.37 26.95 32.82
C ARG A 58 40.25 25.85 32.20
N ARG A 59 40.83 25.93 30.99
CA ARG A 59 41.66 26.96 30.28
C ARG A 59 41.93 26.39 28.85
N ASP A 60 42.52 27.04 27.83
CA ASP A 60 43.22 28.32 27.68
C ASP A 60 42.98 28.92 26.26
N ARG A 61 43.71 29.99 25.90
CA ARG A 61 43.41 31.02 24.88
C ARG A 61 43.96 30.79 23.45
N ARG A 62 43.56 31.73 22.58
CA ARG A 62 44.14 32.22 21.29
C ARG A 62 43.54 31.55 20.04
N GLY A 63 43.18 32.27 18.97
CA GLY A 63 43.08 33.73 18.72
C GLY A 63 42.35 33.92 17.38
N ASP A 64 41.25 34.67 17.32
CA ASP A 64 41.17 36.08 16.89
C ASP A 64 41.30 36.31 15.36
N ARG A 65 40.32 37.05 14.79
CA ARG A 65 40.23 37.63 13.43
C ARG A 65 40.09 36.70 12.20
N ARG A 66 39.40 37.10 11.11
CA ARG A 66 38.27 38.05 10.88
C ARG A 66 37.84 37.99 9.39
N LEU A 67 36.58 38.36 9.12
CA LEU A 67 36.08 38.95 7.85
C LEU A 67 35.93 38.06 6.58
N CYS A 68 34.74 38.19 5.97
CA CYS A 68 34.38 37.86 4.58
C CYS A 68 34.74 39.08 3.67
N PRO A 69 34.34 39.20 2.37
CA PRO A 69 33.57 38.28 1.50
C PRO A 69 34.06 38.18 0.01
N ALA A 70 33.22 37.55 -0.82
CA ALA A 70 32.84 37.96 -2.19
C ALA A 70 33.59 37.46 -3.45
N ASP A 71 32.74 37.07 -4.42
CA ASP A 71 32.77 37.21 -5.89
C ASP A 71 33.85 36.55 -6.77
N GLY A 72 33.43 36.19 -8.00
CA GLY A 72 34.35 36.03 -9.14
C GLY A 72 34.05 34.84 -10.06
N ASP A 73 33.24 35.08 -11.09
CA ASP A 73 33.14 34.24 -12.30
C ASP A 73 34.52 34.00 -12.97
N ASP A 74 34.70 32.91 -13.72
CA ASP A 74 34.63 32.98 -15.19
C ASP A 74 34.71 31.58 -15.88
N VAL A 75 34.49 31.60 -17.20
CA VAL A 75 34.24 30.49 -18.12
C VAL A 75 35.53 30.02 -18.84
N CYS A 76 35.40 28.93 -19.61
CA CYS A 76 36.09 28.60 -20.88
C CYS A 76 37.00 27.35 -20.97
N THR A 77 36.40 26.30 -21.55
CA THR A 77 36.90 25.53 -22.72
C THR A 77 38.35 25.06 -22.80
N GLY A 78 38.54 23.73 -22.97
CA GLY A 78 39.82 23.15 -23.37
C GLY A 78 39.74 21.69 -23.82
N VAL A 79 39.21 21.43 -25.02
CA VAL A 79 39.27 20.09 -25.64
C VAL A 79 40.68 19.82 -26.19
N ARG A 80 41.28 18.66 -25.89
CA ARG A 80 42.26 18.00 -26.78
C ARG A 80 42.39 16.50 -26.51
N THR A 81 42.61 15.77 -27.60
CA THR A 81 42.64 14.30 -27.74
C THR A 81 44.07 13.75 -27.78
N ALA A 82 44.31 12.51 -27.31
CA ALA A 82 45.12 11.48 -28.01
C ALA A 82 45.36 10.17 -27.19
N THR A 83 44.71 9.08 -27.62
CA THR A 83 45.24 7.71 -27.86
C THR A 83 46.46 7.11 -27.11
N ALA A 84 46.21 5.94 -26.48
CA ALA A 84 46.82 4.61 -26.75
C ALA A 84 47.82 3.92 -25.78
N THR A 85 47.47 2.65 -25.49
CA THR A 85 48.29 1.42 -25.27
C THR A 85 49.17 1.18 -24.02
N ALA A 86 48.58 0.45 -23.06
CA ALA A 86 48.98 -0.89 -22.56
C ALA A 86 50.31 -1.16 -21.80
N GLY A 87 50.20 -1.20 -20.45
CA GLY A 87 50.72 -2.29 -19.58
C GLY A 87 52.20 -2.30 -19.16
N PRO A 88 52.57 -3.16 -18.19
CA PRO A 88 51.96 -3.29 -16.86
C PRO A 88 52.98 -3.18 -15.71
N SER A 89 52.57 -2.68 -14.54
CA SER A 89 53.35 -2.85 -13.30
C SER A 89 52.45 -2.88 -12.05
N ALA A 90 52.81 -3.73 -11.09
CA ALA A 90 52.16 -3.79 -9.79
C ALA A 90 52.82 -2.80 -8.83
N GLY A 91 52.01 -2.06 -8.05
CA GLY A 91 52.47 -1.12 -7.03
C GLY A 91 51.29 -0.73 -6.13
N ALA A 92 51.49 -0.79 -4.82
CA ALA A 92 50.40 -0.72 -3.85
C ALA A 92 49.93 0.71 -3.52
N ALA A 93 48.62 0.88 -3.33
CA ALA A 93 47.98 1.93 -2.55
C ALA A 93 46.67 1.33 -1.99
N ALA A 94 46.55 1.20 -0.66
CA ALA A 94 45.97 2.20 0.25
C ALA A 94 44.43 2.17 0.22
N GLY A 95 43.83 1.84 1.37
CA GLY A 95 42.42 1.43 1.45
C GLY A 95 41.41 2.57 1.36
N GLY A 96 40.26 2.25 0.79
CA GLY A 96 38.98 2.89 1.09
C GLY A 96 38.01 1.82 1.60
N ASP A 97 37.29 2.11 2.69
CA ASP A 97 36.33 1.16 3.28
C ASP A 97 35.10 1.00 2.38
N GLU A 98 35.14 0.03 1.46
CA GLU A 98 33.92 -0.53 0.85
C GLU A 98 33.15 -1.30 1.92
N LYS A 99 32.22 -0.61 2.60
CA LYS A 99 31.23 -1.26 3.46
C LYS A 99 30.39 -2.21 2.61
N SER A 100 30.38 -3.48 3.00
CA SER A 100 29.67 -4.57 2.34
C SER A 100 28.17 -4.29 2.18
N ASP A 101 27.70 -4.19 0.93
CA ASP A 101 26.31 -3.94 0.52
C ASP A 101 25.31 -5.09 0.83
N GLN A 102 25.63 -5.98 1.77
CA GLN A 102 24.82 -7.18 2.08
C GLN A 102 23.60 -6.90 2.98
N ASP A 103 23.58 -5.79 3.72
CA ASP A 103 22.53 -5.50 4.73
C ASP A 103 21.26 -4.81 4.17
N TYR A 104 21.27 -4.33 2.91
CA TYR A 104 20.16 -3.51 2.37
C TYR A 104 18.96 -4.30 1.79
N CYS A 105 19.01 -5.64 1.76
CA CYS A 105 18.04 -6.48 1.03
C CYS A 105 16.91 -7.12 1.87
N ALA A 106 16.69 -6.63 3.09
CA ALA A 106 15.50 -6.88 3.89
C ALA A 106 14.78 -5.55 4.21
N HIS A 107 13.44 -5.59 4.25
CA HIS A 107 12.52 -4.49 4.60
C HIS A 107 12.16 -3.47 3.50
N ALA A 108 11.10 -3.77 2.75
CA ALA A 108 10.31 -2.80 1.99
C ALA A 108 8.80 -3.18 1.95
N LYS A 109 8.24 -3.47 3.13
CA LYS A 109 6.82 -3.22 3.44
C LYS A 109 6.80 -2.31 4.66
N ALA A 110 5.78 -1.45 4.79
CA ALA A 110 5.40 -0.80 6.05
C ALA A 110 5.21 -1.84 7.19
N PRO A 111 4.82 -1.48 8.43
CA PRO A 111 4.56 -2.46 9.48
C PRO A 111 3.25 -3.24 9.25
N SER A 112 3.12 -3.87 8.07
CA SER A 112 2.25 -5.02 7.85
C SER A 112 2.67 -6.11 8.83
N ALA A 113 2.05 -6.09 10.01
CA ALA A 113 2.47 -6.79 11.21
C ALA A 113 2.81 -8.27 10.93
N ASN A 114 4.13 -8.54 10.88
CA ASN A 114 4.79 -9.74 10.37
C ASN A 114 3.85 -10.92 10.02
N ILE A 115 3.28 -10.90 8.80
CA ILE A 115 2.27 -11.87 8.37
C ILE A 115 2.95 -13.11 7.80
N SER A 116 3.50 -13.94 8.69
CA SER A 116 3.64 -15.36 8.44
C SER A 116 2.25 -16.00 8.40
N SER A 117 1.63 -16.07 7.21
CA SER A 117 0.46 -16.94 7.00
C SER A 117 0.36 -17.39 5.53
N MET A 118 1.25 -18.30 5.14
CA MET A 118 1.26 -19.00 3.84
C MET A 118 0.56 -20.38 3.92
N ASN A 119 -0.13 -20.68 5.02
CA ASN A 119 -0.58 -22.04 5.38
C ASN A 119 -2.08 -22.32 5.11
N HIS A 120 -2.75 -21.49 4.31
CA HIS A 120 -4.02 -21.87 3.70
C HIS A 120 -3.94 -21.65 2.18
N PRO A 121 -4.44 -22.59 1.36
CA PRO A 121 -4.58 -22.37 -0.07
C PRO A 121 -5.48 -21.15 -0.26
N SER A 122 -4.96 -20.12 -0.93
CA SER A 122 -5.77 -18.95 -1.24
C SER A 122 -6.85 -19.35 -2.26
N PRO A 123 -8.06 -18.78 -2.20
CA PRO A 123 -9.07 -19.07 -3.21
C PRO A 123 -8.50 -18.72 -4.59
N ARG A 124 -8.77 -19.58 -5.58
CA ARG A 124 -8.41 -19.30 -6.97
C ARG A 124 -8.97 -17.96 -7.38
N PHE A 125 -8.14 -17.15 -8.00
CA PHE A 125 -8.52 -15.85 -8.50
C PHE A 125 -8.70 -15.89 -10.02
N HIS A 126 -9.81 -15.36 -10.50
CA HIS A 126 -10.12 -15.21 -11.92
C HIS A 126 -10.62 -13.79 -12.17
N PRO A 127 -9.78 -12.87 -12.70
CA PRO A 127 -10.18 -11.49 -12.93
C PRO A 127 -11.28 -11.41 -14.00
N THR A 128 -12.35 -10.68 -13.70
CA THR A 128 -13.53 -10.48 -14.55
C THR A 128 -13.39 -9.33 -15.54
N TRP A 129 -12.33 -8.52 -15.41
CA TRP A 129 -12.04 -7.39 -16.30
C TRP A 129 -11.73 -7.84 -17.74
N MET A 130 -11.82 -6.92 -18.69
CA MET A 130 -11.54 -7.20 -20.12
C MET A 130 -10.08 -7.63 -20.34
N PRO A 131 -9.77 -8.51 -21.31
CA PRO A 131 -8.39 -8.86 -21.66
C PRO A 131 -7.53 -7.62 -21.96
N ALA A 132 -6.28 -7.61 -21.50
CA ALA A 132 -5.34 -6.55 -21.81
C ALA A 132 -5.05 -6.47 -23.32
N PRO A 133 -5.21 -5.31 -23.98
CA PRO A 133 -4.85 -5.12 -25.38
C PRO A 133 -3.33 -5.16 -25.57
N ASP A 134 -2.87 -5.08 -26.83
CA ASP A 134 -1.43 -4.99 -27.13
C ASP A 134 -0.83 -3.67 -26.62
N ARG A 135 -1.58 -2.55 -26.72
CA ARG A 135 -1.13 -1.23 -26.27
C ARG A 135 -1.66 -0.89 -24.88
N ILE A 136 -0.84 -1.14 -23.86
CA ILE A 136 -1.13 -0.84 -22.44
C ILE A 136 -0.31 0.30 -21.84
N PHE A 137 0.50 1.00 -22.63
CA PHE A 137 1.18 2.21 -22.17
C PHE A 137 0.14 3.32 -21.88
N PRO A 138 0.21 4.00 -20.72
CA PRO A 138 -0.72 5.09 -20.36
C PRO A 138 -0.36 6.41 -21.07
N GLY A 139 -1.39 7.09 -21.58
CA GLY A 139 -1.35 8.49 -21.97
C GLY A 139 -1.28 9.44 -20.77
N GLU A 140 -1.28 10.74 -21.04
CA GLU A 140 -1.36 11.76 -19.99
C GLU A 140 -2.77 11.78 -19.39
N GLY A 141 -2.85 11.89 -18.06
CA GLY A 141 -4.11 11.73 -17.33
C GLY A 141 -4.65 10.30 -17.28
N GLU A 142 -3.94 9.28 -17.80
CA GLU A 142 -4.39 7.89 -17.76
C GLU A 142 -3.75 7.05 -16.64
N LEU A 143 -4.53 6.10 -16.14
CA LEU A 143 -4.13 5.04 -15.23
C LEU A 143 -4.51 3.69 -15.85
N VAL A 144 -3.54 2.82 -16.10
CA VAL A 144 -3.81 1.45 -16.55
C VAL A 144 -3.67 0.50 -15.37
N LEU A 145 -4.74 -0.24 -15.07
CA LEU A 145 -4.80 -1.23 -13.99
C LEU A 145 -4.87 -2.63 -14.58
N ILE A 146 -4.00 -3.52 -14.11
CA ILE A 146 -3.91 -4.91 -14.57
C ILE A 146 -4.07 -5.84 -13.37
N ALA A 147 -5.14 -6.63 -13.37
CA ALA A 147 -5.38 -7.69 -12.39
C ALA A 147 -4.98 -9.05 -12.98
N THR A 148 -4.28 -9.88 -12.21
CA THR A 148 -3.83 -11.21 -12.65
C THR A 148 -3.92 -12.26 -11.55
N SER A 149 -4.03 -13.52 -11.96
CA SER A 149 -3.87 -14.66 -11.05
C SER A 149 -2.40 -15.05 -10.94
N LEU A 150 -1.97 -15.36 -9.72
CA LEU A 150 -0.65 -15.90 -9.41
C LEU A 150 -0.67 -17.43 -9.24
N ASP A 151 -1.82 -18.10 -9.41
CA ASP A 151 -1.94 -19.55 -9.53
C ASP A 151 -1.47 -19.99 -10.93
N VAL A 152 -0.17 -19.86 -11.18
CA VAL A 152 0.48 -20.19 -12.46
C VAL A 152 0.99 -21.62 -12.47
N ARG A 153 0.86 -22.30 -13.62
CA ARG A 153 1.46 -23.63 -13.82
C ARG A 153 2.99 -23.55 -13.75
N ARG A 154 3.61 -24.63 -13.29
CA ARG A 154 5.07 -24.72 -13.09
C ARG A 154 5.88 -24.43 -14.35
N ASP A 155 5.45 -24.94 -15.51
CA ASP A 155 6.08 -24.71 -16.82
C ASP A 155 5.98 -23.24 -17.27
N ARG A 156 4.86 -22.57 -16.98
CA ARG A 156 4.69 -21.12 -17.19
C ARG A 156 5.63 -20.31 -16.30
N LEU A 157 5.78 -20.70 -15.02
CA LEU A 157 6.73 -20.08 -14.09
C LEU A 157 8.19 -20.31 -14.52
N GLU A 158 8.55 -21.52 -14.95
CA GLU A 158 9.88 -21.83 -15.49
C GLU A 158 10.17 -21.05 -16.78
N THR A 159 9.15 -20.76 -17.59
CA THR A 159 9.27 -19.85 -18.74
C THR A 159 9.48 -18.40 -18.30
N MET A 160 8.67 -17.89 -17.37
CA MET A 160 8.81 -16.53 -16.82
C MET A 160 10.19 -16.29 -16.20
N ARG A 161 10.75 -17.28 -15.48
CA ARG A 161 12.08 -17.18 -14.85
C ARG A 161 13.23 -16.96 -15.82
N LYS A 162 13.11 -17.41 -17.09
CA LYS A 162 14.12 -17.14 -18.12
C LYS A 162 14.32 -15.65 -18.41
N THR A 163 13.38 -14.81 -17.99
CA THR A 163 13.44 -13.35 -18.13
C THR A 163 14.08 -12.64 -16.94
N PHE A 164 14.39 -13.36 -15.83
CA PHE A 164 14.86 -12.73 -14.59
C PHE A 164 16.30 -12.24 -14.70
N SER A 165 16.60 -11.10 -14.06
CA SER A 165 18.00 -10.72 -13.82
C SER A 165 18.62 -11.63 -12.74
N PRO A 166 19.96 -11.72 -12.65
CA PRO A 166 20.64 -12.51 -11.61
C PRO A 166 20.14 -12.20 -10.19
N ARG A 167 19.98 -10.92 -9.85
CA ARG A 167 19.45 -10.45 -8.54
C ARG A 167 18.03 -10.97 -8.25
N GLU A 168 17.22 -11.20 -9.29
CA GLU A 168 15.85 -11.68 -9.13
C GLU A 168 15.76 -13.20 -9.10
N GLU A 169 16.67 -13.90 -9.75
CA GLU A 169 16.83 -15.34 -9.57
C GLU A 169 17.41 -15.65 -8.18
N GLU A 170 18.42 -14.91 -7.70
CA GLU A 170 18.88 -14.95 -6.30
C GLU A 170 17.72 -14.73 -5.32
N ARG A 171 16.89 -13.70 -5.56
CA ARG A 171 15.72 -13.43 -4.71
C ARG A 171 14.65 -14.51 -4.82
N PHE A 172 14.46 -15.12 -5.99
CA PHE A 172 13.58 -16.28 -6.16
C PHE A 172 14.08 -17.48 -5.34
N GLN A 173 15.39 -17.74 -5.34
CA GLN A 173 15.99 -18.82 -4.56
C GLN A 173 15.99 -18.55 -3.05
N SER A 174 16.04 -17.29 -2.61
CA SER A 174 16.07 -16.95 -1.18
C SER A 174 14.76 -17.20 -0.39
N PHE A 175 13.67 -17.64 -1.02
CA PHE A 175 12.42 -17.94 -0.31
C PHE A 175 12.45 -19.31 0.38
N ALA A 176 11.90 -19.36 1.60
CA ALA A 176 11.93 -20.55 2.45
C ALA A 176 10.98 -21.69 2.02
N THR A 177 9.96 -21.40 1.22
CA THR A 177 9.00 -22.42 0.74
C THR A 177 8.71 -22.25 -0.75
N ASP A 178 8.38 -23.35 -1.42
CA ASP A 178 8.09 -23.31 -2.85
C ASP A 178 6.79 -22.57 -3.18
N SER A 179 5.82 -22.52 -2.25
CA SER A 179 4.62 -21.67 -2.36
C SER A 179 4.97 -20.18 -2.34
N LEU A 180 5.85 -19.75 -1.42
CA LEU A 180 6.37 -18.37 -1.36
C LEU A 180 7.11 -18.01 -2.65
N ARG A 181 8.04 -18.89 -3.04
CA ARG A 181 8.89 -18.78 -4.22
C ARG A 181 8.06 -18.66 -5.50
N SER A 182 7.08 -19.55 -5.68
CA SER A 182 6.20 -19.57 -6.85
C SER A 182 5.32 -18.32 -6.92
N LEU A 183 4.71 -17.90 -5.80
CA LEU A 183 3.89 -16.69 -5.75
C LEU A 183 4.70 -15.44 -6.11
N TRP A 184 5.90 -15.29 -5.55
CA TRP A 184 6.78 -14.16 -5.87
C TRP A 184 7.27 -14.20 -7.32
N GLY A 185 7.67 -15.38 -7.81
CA GLY A 185 8.12 -15.57 -9.18
C GLY A 185 7.01 -15.29 -10.21
N ALA A 186 5.78 -15.72 -9.94
CA ALA A 186 4.61 -15.41 -10.76
C ALA A 186 4.34 -13.91 -10.82
N ALA A 187 4.41 -13.22 -9.67
CA ALA A 187 4.20 -11.78 -9.60
C ALA A 187 5.31 -11.01 -10.34
N ARG A 188 6.58 -11.41 -10.16
CA ARG A 188 7.72 -10.77 -10.82
C ARG A 188 7.77 -11.04 -12.33
N GLY A 189 7.47 -12.27 -12.75
CA GLY A 189 7.34 -12.65 -14.15
C GLY A 189 6.24 -11.88 -14.84
N THR A 190 5.03 -11.87 -14.27
CA THR A 190 3.91 -11.10 -14.84
C THR A 190 4.21 -9.60 -14.90
N LEU A 191 4.88 -9.04 -13.88
CA LEU A 191 5.32 -7.64 -13.92
C LEU A 191 6.25 -7.35 -15.10
N ARG A 192 7.21 -8.24 -15.40
CA ARG A 192 8.07 -8.10 -16.57
C ARG A 192 7.28 -8.18 -17.88
N GLU A 193 6.38 -9.13 -18.03
CA GLU A 193 5.59 -9.28 -19.26
C GLU A 193 4.71 -8.05 -19.51
N VAL A 194 4.09 -7.53 -18.45
CA VAL A 194 3.30 -6.28 -18.48
C VAL A 194 4.16 -5.08 -18.86
N LEU A 195 5.34 -4.92 -18.24
CA LEU A 195 6.22 -3.79 -18.55
C LEU A 195 6.88 -3.91 -19.92
N GLY A 196 7.28 -5.12 -20.35
CA GLY A 196 7.80 -5.38 -21.70
C GLY A 196 6.77 -5.03 -22.77
N ARG A 197 5.51 -5.46 -22.62
CA ARG A 197 4.43 -5.05 -23.52
C ARG A 197 4.19 -3.53 -23.49
N ALA A 198 4.20 -2.90 -22.31
CA ALA A 198 4.02 -1.45 -22.22
C ALA A 198 5.16 -0.68 -22.92
N LEU A 199 6.41 -1.12 -22.74
CA LEU A 199 7.62 -0.49 -23.28
C LEU A 199 7.94 -0.91 -24.73
N ALA A 200 7.23 -1.90 -25.28
CA ALA A 200 7.52 -2.57 -26.55
C ALA A 200 8.93 -3.18 -26.63
N CYS A 201 9.37 -3.83 -25.55
CA CYS A 201 10.65 -4.57 -25.46
C CYS A 201 10.44 -6.01 -24.96
N ASP A 202 11.48 -6.85 -25.04
CA ASP A 202 11.41 -8.18 -24.43
C ASP A 202 11.31 -8.07 -22.89
N PRO A 203 10.57 -8.95 -22.20
CA PRO A 203 10.45 -8.91 -20.74
C PRO A 203 11.81 -9.02 -20.00
N SER A 204 12.82 -9.65 -20.60
CA SER A 204 14.18 -9.73 -20.03
C SER A 204 14.95 -8.41 -20.10
N GLU A 205 14.63 -7.54 -21.06
CA GLU A 205 15.25 -6.22 -21.24
C GLU A 205 14.76 -5.17 -20.21
N VAL A 206 13.70 -5.49 -19.44
CA VAL A 206 13.14 -4.59 -18.42
C VAL A 206 14.13 -4.42 -17.24
N GLN A 207 14.83 -3.28 -17.23
CA GLN A 207 15.81 -2.95 -16.19
C GLN A 207 15.19 -2.22 -15.00
N PHE A 208 15.03 -2.92 -13.87
CA PHE A 208 14.60 -2.32 -12.61
C PHE A 208 15.74 -1.60 -11.88
N ARG A 209 15.52 -0.33 -11.54
CA ARG A 209 16.27 0.39 -10.49
C ARG A 209 15.41 0.46 -9.22
N TYR A 210 16.00 0.83 -8.09
CA TYR A 210 15.35 0.83 -6.77
C TYR A 210 15.63 2.15 -6.06
N GLY A 211 14.58 2.78 -5.53
CA GLY A 211 14.72 3.99 -4.71
C GLY A 211 15.20 3.69 -3.28
N PRO A 212 15.45 4.72 -2.44
CA PRO A 212 16.03 4.56 -1.10
C PRO A 212 15.28 3.61 -0.16
N HIS A 213 13.97 3.45 -0.36
CA HIS A 213 13.11 2.55 0.43
C HIS A 213 12.66 1.30 -0.37
N GLY A 214 13.39 0.93 -1.41
CA GLY A 214 13.17 -0.30 -2.18
C GLY A 214 12.01 -0.26 -3.19
N LYS A 215 11.32 0.87 -3.40
CA LYS A 215 10.34 1.04 -4.49
C LYS A 215 11.06 0.85 -5.84
N PRO A 216 10.69 -0.14 -6.67
CA PRO A 216 11.31 -0.34 -7.97
C PRO A 216 10.81 0.70 -8.98
N PHE A 217 11.66 1.12 -9.91
CA PHE A 217 11.34 2.09 -10.97
C PHE A 217 12.13 1.81 -12.25
N LEU A 218 11.75 2.47 -13.35
CA LEU A 218 12.44 2.42 -14.64
C LEU A 218 13.22 3.73 -14.86
N ALA A 219 14.55 3.64 -14.95
CA ALA A 219 15.38 4.81 -15.23
C ALA A 219 15.19 5.28 -16.69
N GLY A 220 15.16 6.60 -16.91
CA GLY A 220 14.99 7.20 -18.25
C GLY A 220 13.60 7.06 -18.86
N SER A 221 12.65 6.38 -18.20
CA SER A 221 11.28 6.23 -18.69
C SER A 221 10.31 7.20 -18.01
N PRO A 222 9.33 7.79 -18.73
CA PRO A 222 8.21 8.49 -18.10
C PRO A 222 7.18 7.52 -17.50
N LEU A 223 7.30 6.20 -17.75
CA LEU A 223 6.43 5.20 -17.14
C LEU A 223 6.72 5.09 -15.63
N ARG A 224 5.65 5.17 -14.84
CA ARG A 224 5.62 4.81 -13.43
C ARG A 224 4.76 3.58 -13.26
N PHE A 225 5.15 2.74 -12.31
CA PHE A 225 4.40 1.54 -12.01
C PHE A 225 4.41 1.23 -10.52
N ASN A 226 3.42 0.44 -10.10
CA ASN A 226 3.42 -0.20 -8.81
C ASN A 226 2.78 -1.58 -8.90
N ILE A 227 3.16 -2.49 -8.00
CA ILE A 227 2.55 -3.81 -7.89
C ILE A 227 2.24 -4.08 -6.42
N SER A 228 1.06 -4.67 -6.16
CA SER A 228 0.77 -5.34 -4.90
C SER A 228 0.16 -6.70 -5.17
N HIS A 229 0.30 -7.60 -4.21
CA HIS A 229 -0.29 -8.93 -4.28
C HIS A 229 -0.67 -9.42 -2.88
N SER A 230 -1.82 -10.10 -2.81
CA SER A 230 -2.31 -10.77 -1.62
C SER A 230 -3.16 -11.96 -2.05
N GLY A 231 -3.10 -13.06 -1.31
CA GLY A 231 -3.66 -14.33 -1.76
C GLY A 231 -3.12 -14.77 -3.13
N ALA A 232 -4.01 -15.09 -4.06
CA ALA A 232 -3.69 -15.46 -5.43
C ALA A 232 -3.81 -14.31 -6.45
N LEU A 233 -4.08 -13.07 -6.00
CA LEU A 233 -4.25 -11.90 -6.86
C LEU A 233 -3.00 -11.01 -6.82
N ALA A 234 -2.53 -10.55 -7.99
CA ALA A 234 -1.71 -9.36 -8.10
C ALA A 234 -2.43 -8.25 -8.88
N LEU A 235 -2.30 -7.03 -8.38
CA LEU A 235 -2.73 -5.79 -9.02
C LEU A 235 -1.49 -4.98 -9.40
N ILE A 236 -1.35 -4.68 -10.69
CA ILE A 236 -0.33 -3.81 -11.25
C ILE A 236 -0.99 -2.51 -11.71
N ALA A 237 -0.42 -1.38 -11.35
CA ALA A 237 -0.85 -0.06 -11.81
C ALA A 237 0.26 0.59 -12.63
N LEU A 238 -0.09 1.20 -13.76
CA LEU A 238 0.80 1.94 -14.67
C LEU A 238 0.26 3.37 -14.86
N SER A 239 1.13 4.37 -14.77
CA SER A 239 0.77 5.78 -15.04
C SER A 239 1.99 6.57 -15.54
N ARG A 240 1.79 7.82 -15.95
CA ARG A 240 2.86 8.82 -16.16
C ARG A 240 3.14 9.67 -14.91
N ALA A 241 2.23 9.66 -13.93
CA ALA A 241 2.41 10.26 -12.60
C ALA A 241 2.85 9.21 -11.58
N GLU A 242 3.36 9.64 -10.41
CA GLU A 242 3.69 8.70 -9.33
C GLU A 242 2.44 7.93 -8.89
N VAL A 243 2.58 6.60 -8.79
CA VAL A 243 1.48 5.68 -8.51
C VAL A 243 1.87 4.68 -7.43
N GLY A 244 0.89 4.32 -6.61
CA GLY A 244 0.96 3.25 -5.63
C GLY A 244 -0.33 2.43 -5.66
N ALA A 245 -0.21 1.10 -5.58
CA ALA A 245 -1.32 0.18 -5.58
C ALA A 245 -1.26 -0.70 -4.33
N ASP A 246 -2.40 -1.01 -3.74
CA ASP A 246 -2.48 -2.06 -2.73
C ASP A 246 -3.69 -2.96 -2.91
N VAL A 247 -3.51 -4.21 -2.49
CA VAL A 247 -4.55 -5.24 -2.50
C VAL A 247 -4.36 -6.13 -1.29
N GLU A 248 -5.44 -6.40 -0.57
CA GLU A 248 -5.45 -7.33 0.55
C GLU A 248 -6.57 -8.35 0.41
N LEU A 249 -6.25 -9.58 0.80
CA LEU A 249 -7.21 -10.64 1.09
C LEU A 249 -7.58 -10.53 2.58
N PRO A 250 -8.79 -10.09 2.94
CA PRO A 250 -9.23 -10.03 4.33
C PRO A 250 -9.05 -11.39 5.02
N ARG A 251 -8.46 -11.36 6.22
CA ARG A 251 -8.34 -12.53 7.11
C ARG A 251 -8.82 -12.10 8.49
N ARG A 252 -9.43 -13.01 9.24
CA ARG A 252 -9.81 -12.74 10.64
C ARG A 252 -8.54 -12.34 11.42
N ARG A 253 -8.48 -11.07 11.84
CA ARG A 253 -7.33 -10.42 12.49
C ARG A 253 -7.81 -9.56 13.64
N ARG A 254 -6.87 -9.13 14.49
CA ARG A 254 -7.06 -8.06 15.49
C ARG A 254 -7.10 -6.68 14.81
N SER A 255 -7.95 -6.50 13.80
CA SER A 255 -8.07 -5.29 12.97
C SER A 255 -8.26 -4.04 13.84
N ASP A 256 -9.13 -4.10 14.83
CA ASP A 256 -9.39 -3.02 15.79
C ASP A 256 -8.12 -2.56 16.54
N ALA A 257 -7.21 -3.48 16.89
CA ALA A 257 -5.95 -3.14 17.57
C ALA A 257 -4.91 -2.55 16.60
N ILE A 258 -4.89 -3.03 15.35
CA ILE A 258 -4.03 -2.50 14.28
C ILE A 258 -4.48 -1.07 13.92
N ALA A 259 -5.78 -0.85 13.75
CA ALA A 259 -6.36 0.47 13.51
C ALA A 259 -5.96 1.48 14.59
N ARG A 260 -6.14 1.15 15.88
CA ARG A 260 -5.78 2.02 17.01
C ARG A 260 -4.29 2.42 17.03
N ARG A 261 -3.40 1.56 16.53
CA ARG A 261 -1.97 1.81 16.45
C ARG A 261 -1.56 2.63 15.22
N PHE A 262 -2.19 2.40 14.07
CA PHE A 262 -1.69 2.87 12.77
C PHE A 262 -2.57 3.92 12.09
N TYR A 263 -3.82 4.12 12.49
CA TYR A 263 -4.70 5.11 11.87
C TYR A 263 -4.63 6.47 12.57
N ALA A 264 -4.92 7.51 11.80
CA ALA A 264 -5.07 8.87 12.29
C ALA A 264 -6.29 8.99 13.22
N PRO A 265 -6.34 9.96 14.15
CA PRO A 265 -7.44 10.07 15.12
C PRO A 265 -8.84 10.07 14.49
N GLY A 266 -9.07 10.87 13.43
CA GLY A 266 -10.36 10.92 12.73
C GLY A 266 -10.70 9.62 11.97
N GLU A 267 -9.69 8.88 11.49
CA GLU A 267 -9.91 7.55 10.89
C GLU A 267 -10.36 6.53 11.94
N ILE A 268 -9.77 6.57 13.14
CA ILE A 268 -10.16 5.72 14.28
C ILE A 268 -11.60 6.04 14.68
N GLU A 269 -11.94 7.32 14.88
CA GLU A 269 -13.29 7.75 15.24
C GLU A 269 -14.34 7.23 14.25
N ARG A 270 -14.13 7.48 12.95
CA ARG A 270 -15.05 7.02 11.88
C ARG A 270 -15.14 5.51 11.77
N LEU A 271 -14.03 4.78 11.96
CA LEU A 271 -14.03 3.31 11.92
C LEU A 271 -14.80 2.70 13.09
N PHE A 272 -14.62 3.23 14.30
CA PHE A 272 -15.29 2.71 15.51
C PHE A 272 -16.72 3.21 15.71
N ALA A 273 -17.19 4.14 14.86
CA ALA A 273 -18.61 4.48 14.75
C ALA A 273 -19.44 3.36 14.08
N GLU A 274 -18.82 2.49 13.26
CA GLU A 274 -19.49 1.27 12.77
C GLU A 274 -19.53 0.21 13.87
N THR A 275 -20.73 -0.03 14.40
CA THR A 275 -20.99 -0.97 15.48
C THR A 275 -20.90 -2.43 15.03
N ASP A 276 -21.29 -2.72 13.79
CA ASP A 276 -21.23 -4.07 13.23
C ASP A 276 -19.77 -4.52 13.04
N ALA A 277 -19.42 -5.66 13.60
CA ALA A 277 -18.03 -6.11 13.66
C ALA A 277 -17.47 -6.53 12.27
N ASP A 278 -18.30 -7.12 11.41
CA ASP A 278 -17.87 -7.59 10.09
C ASP A 278 -17.80 -6.41 9.11
N ARG A 279 -18.75 -5.47 9.16
CA ARG A 279 -18.67 -4.19 8.41
C ARG A 279 -17.49 -3.34 8.84
N ARG A 280 -17.20 -3.25 10.15
CA ARG A 280 -16.01 -2.55 10.65
C ARG A 280 -14.72 -3.23 10.20
N ALA A 281 -14.67 -4.56 10.18
CA ALA A 281 -13.52 -5.30 9.66
C ALA A 281 -13.34 -5.07 8.14
N ASP A 282 -14.42 -5.00 7.35
CA ASP A 282 -14.39 -4.67 5.93
C ASP A 282 -13.89 -3.23 5.68
N ALA A 283 -14.45 -2.26 6.42
CA ALA A 283 -14.06 -0.86 6.37
C ALA A 283 -12.59 -0.65 6.78
N PHE A 284 -12.08 -1.44 7.73
CA PHE A 284 -10.66 -1.48 8.04
C PHE A 284 -9.82 -1.88 6.82
N PHE A 285 -10.13 -2.99 6.14
CA PHE A 285 -9.34 -3.42 4.98
C PHE A 285 -9.44 -2.44 3.80
N ARG A 286 -10.60 -1.80 3.58
CA ARG A 286 -10.76 -0.73 2.58
C ARG A 286 -9.88 0.48 2.87
N LEU A 287 -9.83 0.94 4.13
CA LEU A 287 -8.96 2.06 4.50
C LEU A 287 -7.48 1.64 4.45
N TRP A 288 -7.15 0.43 4.92
CA TRP A 288 -5.80 -0.11 4.93
C TRP A 288 -5.15 -0.06 3.55
N THR A 289 -5.85 -0.57 2.53
CA THR A 289 -5.33 -0.55 1.15
C THR A 289 -5.17 0.87 0.62
N CYS A 290 -6.07 1.80 0.94
CA CYS A 290 -5.90 3.21 0.57
C CYS A 290 -4.64 3.83 1.22
N LYS A 291 -4.35 3.51 2.48
CA LYS A 291 -3.19 4.03 3.21
C LYS A 291 -1.87 3.43 2.69
N GLU A 292 -1.80 2.11 2.49
CA GLU A 292 -0.63 1.45 1.89
C GLU A 292 -0.39 1.89 0.43
N ALA A 293 -1.45 2.09 -0.36
CA ALA A 293 -1.34 2.64 -1.71
C ALA A 293 -0.74 4.05 -1.71
N PHE A 294 -1.11 4.92 -0.76
CA PHE A 294 -0.48 6.25 -0.62
C PHE A 294 1.01 6.15 -0.26
N LEU A 295 1.40 5.31 0.71
CA LEU A 295 2.82 5.10 1.05
C LEU A 295 3.66 4.58 -0.13
N LYS A 296 3.05 3.76 -0.99
CA LYS A 296 3.68 3.24 -2.21
C LYS A 296 3.74 4.28 -3.32
N ALA A 297 2.79 5.21 -3.38
CA ALA A 297 2.81 6.33 -4.32
C ALA A 297 3.99 7.25 -3.99
N THR A 298 4.09 7.74 -2.74
CA THR A 298 5.19 8.61 -2.32
C THR A 298 6.54 7.91 -2.25
N GLY A 299 6.55 6.58 -2.07
CA GLY A 299 7.76 5.77 -2.01
C GLY A 299 8.52 5.85 -0.68
N GLU A 300 8.00 6.56 0.32
CA GLU A 300 8.59 6.71 1.67
C GLU A 300 8.59 5.40 2.47
N GLY A 301 7.68 4.47 2.15
CA GLY A 301 7.59 3.15 2.77
C GLY A 301 7.46 3.20 4.29
N LEU A 302 8.32 2.46 5.00
CA LEU A 302 8.36 2.37 6.47
C LEU A 302 8.67 3.67 7.20
N SER A 303 9.39 4.59 6.54
CA SER A 303 9.92 5.80 7.20
C SER A 303 8.81 6.75 7.62
N ARG A 304 7.67 6.70 6.92
CA ARG A 304 6.49 7.52 7.18
C ARG A 304 5.53 6.83 8.13
N SER A 305 5.24 7.48 9.25
CA SER A 305 4.15 7.09 10.14
C SER A 305 2.81 7.10 9.40
N THR A 306 2.07 5.99 9.44
CA THR A 306 0.70 5.91 8.89
C THR A 306 -0.30 6.88 9.56
N ARG A 307 0.09 7.48 10.70
CA ARG A 307 -0.69 8.52 11.40
C ARG A 307 -0.34 9.95 10.96
N SER A 308 0.66 10.15 10.09
CA SER A 308 1.05 11.47 9.55
C SER A 308 0.30 11.86 8.26
N TYR A 309 -0.82 11.21 8.00
CA TYR A 309 -1.77 11.54 6.94
C TYR A 309 -3.12 10.90 7.24
N GLU A 310 -4.19 11.48 6.70
CA GLU A 310 -5.56 11.03 6.95
C GLU A 310 -6.33 10.88 5.65
N ILE A 311 -7.06 9.76 5.53
CA ILE A 311 -7.95 9.44 4.41
C ILE A 311 -9.40 9.42 4.91
N ALA A 312 -10.29 10.08 4.18
CA ALA A 312 -11.74 10.00 4.42
C ALA A 312 -12.29 8.65 3.96
N PHE A 313 -13.44 8.21 4.48
CA PHE A 313 -14.01 6.89 4.13
C PHE A 313 -14.97 6.93 2.94
N SER A 314 -15.72 8.03 2.77
CA SER A 314 -16.82 8.12 1.81
C SER A 314 -17.00 9.55 1.28
N PRO A 315 -16.73 9.82 -0.01
CA PRO A 315 -15.82 9.04 -0.85
C PRO A 315 -14.39 9.04 -0.28
N PRO A 316 -13.59 7.98 -0.49
CA PRO A 316 -12.17 7.98 -0.18
C PRO A 316 -11.41 9.11 -0.86
N ARG A 317 -10.67 9.88 -0.06
CA ARG A 317 -9.80 10.97 -0.50
C ARG A 317 -8.78 11.27 0.58
N LEU A 318 -7.59 11.70 0.17
CA LEU A 318 -6.58 12.20 1.10
C LEU A 318 -7.03 13.57 1.62
N LEU A 319 -6.98 13.79 2.95
CA LEU A 319 -7.38 15.04 3.59
C LEU A 319 -6.18 15.93 3.89
N TRP A 320 -5.07 15.33 4.32
CA TRP A 320 -3.81 16.01 4.63
C TRP A 320 -2.69 14.97 4.73
N ALA A 321 -1.44 15.41 4.55
CA ALA A 321 -0.25 14.61 4.77
C ALA A 321 0.92 15.50 5.25
N THR A 322 1.47 15.23 6.44
CA THR A 322 2.58 16.00 7.02
C THR A 322 3.80 15.99 6.08
N GLY A 323 4.39 17.16 5.81
CA GLY A 323 5.56 17.27 4.93
C GLY A 323 5.26 17.16 3.42
N ILE A 324 3.99 16.99 3.01
CA ILE A 324 3.59 17.07 1.60
C ILE A 324 2.58 18.21 1.45
N PRO A 325 3.03 19.42 1.03
CA PRO A 325 2.13 20.54 0.73
C PRO A 325 1.08 20.15 -0.32
N ASP A 326 -0.15 20.60 -0.08
CA ASP A 326 -1.32 20.38 -0.94
C ASP A 326 -1.61 18.91 -1.31
N ALA A 327 -1.21 17.95 -0.47
CA ALA A 327 -1.38 16.53 -0.74
C ALA A 327 -2.83 16.15 -1.13
N ALA A 328 -3.84 16.74 -0.48
CA ALA A 328 -5.25 16.53 -0.76
C ALA A 328 -5.72 17.01 -2.16
N ARG A 329 -4.95 17.89 -2.81
CA ARG A 329 -5.18 18.36 -4.19
C ARG A 329 -4.30 17.61 -5.18
N ARG A 330 -3.09 17.22 -4.78
CA ARG A 330 -2.10 16.51 -5.62
C ARG A 330 -2.41 15.04 -5.81
N TYR A 331 -2.94 14.36 -4.80
CA TYR A 331 -3.17 12.92 -4.82
C TYR A 331 -4.64 12.56 -4.85
N SER A 332 -5.05 11.76 -5.83
CA SER A 332 -6.36 11.14 -5.90
C SER A 332 -6.32 9.70 -5.38
N VAL A 333 -7.38 9.28 -4.69
CA VAL A 333 -7.49 7.97 -4.02
C VAL A 333 -8.65 7.19 -4.64
N HIS A 334 -8.35 6.03 -5.22
CA HIS A 334 -9.29 5.25 -6.01
C HIS A 334 -9.44 3.85 -5.40
N PRO A 335 -10.56 3.54 -4.71
CA PRO A 335 -10.93 2.16 -4.42
C PRO A 335 -11.11 1.38 -5.73
N VAL A 336 -10.60 0.16 -5.79
CA VAL A 336 -10.63 -0.65 -7.01
C VAL A 336 -11.41 -1.94 -6.75
N ASP A 337 -12.47 -2.16 -7.53
CA ASP A 337 -13.22 -3.42 -7.48
C ASP A 337 -12.53 -4.50 -8.32
N VAL A 338 -11.79 -5.35 -7.61
CA VAL A 338 -11.13 -6.57 -8.12
C VAL A 338 -11.97 -7.82 -7.88
N GLY A 339 -13.20 -7.68 -7.36
CA GLY A 339 -14.07 -8.78 -6.94
C GLY A 339 -13.81 -9.28 -5.51
N ASP A 340 -14.88 -9.76 -4.87
CA ASP A 340 -14.79 -10.43 -3.56
C ASP A 340 -13.91 -11.69 -3.63
N PRO A 341 -13.21 -12.05 -2.54
CA PRO A 341 -13.20 -11.39 -1.22
C PRO A 341 -12.21 -10.22 -1.09
N TYR A 342 -11.54 -9.80 -2.18
CA TYR A 342 -10.40 -8.89 -2.09
C TYR A 342 -10.80 -7.42 -1.89
N ARG A 343 -9.95 -6.64 -1.23
CA ARG A 343 -10.03 -5.18 -1.19
C ARG A 343 -8.81 -4.61 -1.88
N ALA A 344 -8.98 -3.60 -2.72
CA ALA A 344 -7.88 -2.95 -3.41
C ALA A 344 -8.08 -1.44 -3.48
N ALA A 345 -6.97 -0.71 -3.58
CA ALA A 345 -6.96 0.72 -3.82
C ALA A 345 -5.72 1.13 -4.62
N VAL A 346 -5.83 2.22 -5.36
CA VAL A 346 -4.74 2.86 -6.09
C VAL A 346 -4.73 4.34 -5.75
N VAL A 347 -3.52 4.89 -5.56
CA VAL A 347 -3.30 6.31 -5.30
C VAL A 347 -2.35 6.82 -6.36
N VAL A 348 -2.70 7.95 -6.98
CA VAL A 348 -1.94 8.59 -8.07
C VAL A 348 -1.67 10.03 -7.69
N GLU A 349 -0.46 10.54 -7.96
CA GLU A 349 -0.14 11.97 -7.89
C GLU A 349 -0.69 12.73 -9.10
N ALA A 350 -2.01 12.69 -9.23
CA ALA A 350 -2.79 13.54 -10.12
C ALA A 350 -4.13 13.86 -9.45
N PRO A 351 -4.67 15.09 -9.57
CA PRO A 351 -5.99 15.43 -9.03
C PRO A 351 -7.11 14.61 -9.69
N GLU A 352 -6.98 14.39 -11.00
CA GLU A 352 -7.89 13.63 -11.84
C GLU A 352 -7.09 12.59 -12.64
N ILE A 353 -7.68 11.41 -12.85
CA ILE A 353 -7.05 10.33 -13.61
C ILE A 353 -8.14 9.42 -14.20
N ALA A 354 -7.96 8.98 -15.45
CA ALA A 354 -8.89 8.10 -16.16
C ALA A 354 -8.43 6.64 -16.04
N PRO A 355 -9.12 5.77 -15.28
CA PRO A 355 -8.74 4.37 -15.12
C PRO A 355 -9.17 3.52 -16.33
N ARG A 356 -8.25 2.68 -16.82
CA ARG A 356 -8.50 1.59 -17.78
C ARG A 356 -8.14 0.26 -17.11
N THR A 357 -9.12 -0.64 -16.95
CA THR A 357 -8.98 -1.89 -16.18
C THR A 357 -8.91 -3.12 -17.10
N TYR A 358 -7.89 -3.96 -16.91
CA TYR A 358 -7.65 -5.14 -17.73
C TYR A 358 -7.22 -6.38 -16.94
N ARG A 359 -7.56 -7.57 -17.42
CA ARG A 359 -6.96 -8.82 -16.94
C ARG A 359 -5.71 -9.20 -17.73
N TRP A 360 -4.72 -9.76 -17.03
CA TRP A 360 -3.63 -10.52 -17.65
C TRP A 360 -3.94 -12.03 -17.66
N SER A 361 -3.32 -12.75 -18.59
CA SER A 361 -3.48 -14.20 -18.80
C SER A 361 -2.21 -14.81 -19.40
#